data_AF-A0A7W9C7E6-F1
#
_entry.id   AF-A0A7W9C7E6-F1
#
_cell.length_a   1.000
_cell.length_b   1.000
_cell.length_c   1.000
_cell.angle_alpha   90.00
_cell.angle_beta   90.00
_cell.angle_gamma   90.00
#
_symmetry.space_group_name_H-M   'P 1'
#
loop_
_entity.id
_entity.type
_entity.pdbx_description
1 polymer ?
#
loop_
_entity_poly.entity_id
_entity_poly.type
_entity_poly.pdbx_seq_one_letter_code
_entity_poly.pdbx_strand_id
1 'polypeptide(L)' 'MHDTRAKDDASTDVPHAKRVEPRQGKPDQLEPRLKPDEGREEALVDESIEETFPASDPISPKHIT' A
#
# COMPACT_ATOMS: atom_id res chain seq x y z
N MET A 1 1.96 5.33 -34.95
CA MET A 1 1.40 4.17 -34.24
C MET A 1 0.46 4.72 -33.19
N HIS A 2 -0.84 4.51 -33.33
CA HIS A 2 -1.81 4.98 -32.32
C HIS A 2 -1.94 3.89 -31.27
N ASP A 3 -1.55 4.22 -30.04
CA ASP A 3 -1.74 3.34 -28.89
C ASP A 3 -3.25 3.22 -28.61
N THR A 4 -3.80 2.03 -28.82
CA THR A 4 -5.23 1.77 -28.70
C THR A 4 -5.70 1.77 -27.24
N ARG A 5 -4.78 1.70 -26.27
CA ARG A 5 -5.12 1.73 -24.83
C ARG A 5 -5.53 3.10 -24.33
N ALA A 6 -5.05 4.18 -24.95
CA ALA A 6 -5.36 5.54 -24.51
C ALA A 6 -6.85 5.92 -24.64
N LYS A 7 -7.64 5.14 -25.41
CA LYS A 7 -9.07 5.38 -25.61
C LYS A 7 -9.97 4.78 -24.53
N ASP A 8 -9.50 3.78 -23.78
CA ASP A 8 -10.35 3.05 -22.84
C ASP A 8 -10.66 3.87 -21.57
N ASP A 9 -9.74 4.74 -21.14
CA ASP A 9 -9.92 5.60 -19.95
C ASP A 9 -10.87 6.79 -20.17
N ALA A 10 -11.21 7.12 -21.42
CA ALA A 10 -12.06 8.26 -21.78
C ALA A 10 -13.52 7.87 -22.08
N SER A 11 -13.86 6.58 -22.05
CA SER A 11 -15.20 6.09 -22.35
C SER A 11 -16.12 6.22 -21.12
N THR A 12 -17.29 6.82 -21.28
CA THR A 12 -18.31 6.94 -20.22
C THR A 12 -19.16 5.68 -20.05
N ASP A 13 -19.06 4.72 -20.98
CA ASP A 13 -19.83 3.47 -20.98
C ASP A 13 -19.16 2.34 -20.17
N VAL A 14 -17.98 2.61 -19.58
CA VAL A 14 -17.28 1.64 -18.72
C VAL A 14 -17.79 1.72 -17.28
N PRO A 15 -17.78 0.60 -16.52
CA PRO A 15 -18.09 0.64 -15.11
C PRO A 15 -17.11 1.56 -14.38
N HIS A 16 -17.62 2.37 -13.44
CA HIS A 16 -16.86 3.33 -12.64
C HIS A 16 -15.72 2.72 -11.80
N ALA A 17 -15.68 1.40 -11.67
CA ALA A 17 -14.64 0.68 -10.95
C ALA A 17 -14.38 -0.70 -11.57
N LYS A 18 -13.12 -1.13 -11.51
CA LYS A 18 -12.71 -2.49 -11.87
C LYS A 18 -13.14 -3.46 -10.78
N ARG A 19 -13.87 -4.52 -11.15
CA ARG A 19 -14.20 -5.62 -10.23
C ARG A 19 -12.93 -6.41 -9.89
N VAL A 20 -12.79 -6.75 -8.63
CA VAL A 20 -11.69 -7.58 -8.10
C VAL A 20 -12.28 -8.65 -7.19
N GLU A 21 -11.60 -9.81 -7.12
CA GLU A 21 -11.97 -10.85 -6.18
C GLU A 21 -11.78 -10.36 -4.74
N PRO A 22 -12.74 -10.60 -3.83
CA PRO A 22 -12.59 -10.22 -2.43
C PRO A 22 -11.40 -10.96 -1.81
N ARG A 23 -10.46 -10.21 -1.24
CA ARG A 23 -9.39 -10.80 -0.42
C ARG A 23 -9.97 -11.20 0.93
N GLN A 24 -9.67 -12.41 1.38
CA GLN A 24 -10.03 -12.86 2.73
C GLN A 24 -9.06 -12.32 3.77
N GLY A 25 -9.57 -11.99 4.96
CA GLY A 25 -8.77 -11.51 6.09
C GLY A 25 -8.47 -10.01 6.05
N LYS A 26 -7.71 -9.55 7.05
CA LYS A 26 -7.26 -8.16 7.15
C LYS A 26 -6.08 -7.96 6.19
N PRO A 27 -6.12 -6.95 5.29
CA PRO A 27 -4.97 -6.64 4.43
C PRO A 27 -3.76 -6.28 5.29
N ASP A 28 -2.61 -6.90 5.02
CA ASP A 28 -1.35 -6.44 5.60
C ASP A 28 -0.90 -5.17 4.89
N GLN A 29 -0.67 -4.10 5.65
CA GLN A 29 -0.22 -2.81 5.12
C GLN A 29 1.27 -2.84 4.74
N LEU A 30 2.03 -3.80 5.30
CA LEU A 30 3.45 -3.98 5.02
C LEU A 30 3.72 -4.84 3.79
N GLU A 31 2.76 -5.69 3.36
CA GLU A 31 2.91 -6.59 2.21
C GLU A 31 3.58 -5.96 0.97
N PRO A 32 3.23 -4.72 0.57
CA PRO A 32 3.83 -4.09 -0.61
C PRO A 32 5.28 -3.62 -0.42
N ARG A 33 5.72 -3.43 0.84
CA ARG A 33 7.00 -2.81 1.22
C ARG A 33 7.94 -3.75 1.96
N LEU A 34 7.45 -4.92 2.38
CA LEU A 34 8.22 -5.92 3.11
C LEU A 34 9.33 -6.47 2.21
N LYS A 35 10.58 -6.23 2.57
CA LYS A 35 11.71 -6.85 1.88
C LYS A 35 11.85 -8.30 2.35
N PRO A 36 12.21 -9.25 1.46
CA PRO A 36 12.29 -10.67 1.81
C PRO A 36 13.36 -10.98 2.85
N ASP A 37 14.38 -10.13 2.97
CA ASP A 37 15.51 -10.29 3.90
C ASP A 37 15.29 -9.53 5.24
N GLU A 38 14.18 -8.82 5.38
CA GLU A 38 13.90 -7.92 6.51
C GLU A 38 12.80 -8.49 7.42
N GLY A 39 13.02 -8.40 8.73
CA GLY A 39 12.03 -8.85 9.70
C GLY A 39 10.78 -7.97 9.71
N ARG A 40 9.62 -8.54 10.05
CA ARG A 40 8.36 -7.77 10.14
C ARG A 40 8.45 -6.62 11.15
N GLU A 41 9.17 -6.82 12.25
CA GLU A 41 9.36 -5.78 13.27
C GLU A 41 10.25 -4.63 12.78
N GLU A 42 11.31 -4.93 12.02
CA GLU A 42 12.18 -3.91 11.41
C GLU A 42 11.41 -3.08 10.38
N ALA A 43 10.63 -3.75 9.51
CA ALA A 43 9.78 -3.05 8.53
C ALA A 43 8.74 -2.13 9.18
N LEU A 44 8.22 -2.49 10.37
CA LEU A 44 7.31 -1.64 11.15
C LEU A 44 8.01 -0.42 11.74
N VAL A 45 9.24 -0.59 12.21
CA VAL A 45 10.06 0.51 12.74
C VAL A 45 10.38 1.51 11.63
N ASP A 46 10.81 1.02 10.46
CA ASP A 46 11.15 1.86 9.32
C ASP A 46 9.95 2.69 8.84
N GLU A 47 8.77 2.07 8.65
CA GLU A 47 7.53 2.79 8.31
C GLU A 47 7.20 3.86 9.37
N SER A 48 7.32 3.50 10.65
CA SER A 48 7.00 4.41 11.74
C SER A 48 7.98 5.60 11.80
N ILE A 49 9.25 5.43 11.41
CA ILE A 49 10.23 6.52 11.32
C ILE A 49 9.87 7.45 10.15
N GLU A 50 9.49 6.89 9.01
CA GLU A 50 9.09 7.66 7.82
C GLU A 50 7.82 8.49 8.07
N GLU A 51 6.89 7.98 8.90
CA GLU A 51 5.65 8.67 9.28
C GLU A 51 5.81 9.64 10.47
N THR A 52 6.98 9.64 11.11
CA THR A 52 7.26 10.47 12.30
C THR A 52 7.68 11.89 11.90
N PHE A 53 7.26 12.87 12.70
CA PHE A 53 7.61 14.27 12.48
C PHE A 53 8.88 14.67 13.25
N PRO A 54 9.69 15.62 12.73
CA PRO A 54 10.97 16.01 13.36
C PRO A 54 10.87 16.54 14.79
N ALA A 55 9.68 16.98 15.22
CA ALA A 55 9.43 17.58 16.53
C ALA A 55 8.48 16.75 17.41
N SER A 56 8.10 15.54 17.00
CA SER A 56 7.26 14.66 17.83
C SER A 56 8.10 13.86 18.83
N ASP A 57 7.44 13.38 19.89
CA ASP A 57 7.98 12.40 20.84
C ASP A 57 8.55 11.16 20.09
N PRO A 58 9.53 10.44 20.69
CA PRO A 58 10.11 9.26 20.06
C PRO A 58 9.06 8.19 19.73
N ILE A 59 9.26 7.54 18.59
CA ILE A 59 8.31 6.59 18.01
C ILE A 59 8.22 5.33 18.87
N SER A 60 7.03 4.75 18.97
CA SER A 60 6.85 3.36 19.40
C SER A 60 6.49 2.50 18.19
N PRO A 61 7.11 1.32 17.98
CA PRO A 61 6.78 0.46 16.85
C PRO A 61 5.30 0.07 16.89
N LYS A 62 4.66 0.00 15.72
CA LYS A 62 3.24 -0.37 15.60
C LYS A 62 3.05 -1.85 15.95
N HIS A 63 2.40 -2.13 17.08
CA HIS A 63 2.08 -3.50 17.48
C HIS A 63 0.81 -4.00 16.78
N ILE A 64 0.97 -4.95 15.86
CA ILE A 64 -0.13 -5.58 15.12
C ILE A 64 -0.30 -7.01 15.65
N THR A 65 -1.18 -7.20 16.63
CA THR A 65 -1.67 -8.52 17.08
C THR A 65 -2.81 -9.03 16.20
#